data_AF-A0A9W7DDJ6-F1
#
_entry.id   AF-A0A9W7DDJ6-F1
#
_cell.length_a   1.000
_cell.length_b   1.000
_cell.length_c   1.000
_cell.angle_alpha   90.00
_cell.angle_beta   90.00
_cell.angle_gamma   90.00
#
_symmetry.space_group_name_H-M   'P 1'
#
loop_
_entity.id
_entity.type
_entity.pdbx_description
1 polymer ?
#
loop_
_entity_poly.entity_id
_entity_poly.type
_entity_poly.pdbx_seq_one_letter_code
_entity_poly.pdbx_strand_id
1 'polypeptide(L)'
;MFAYELEGLKRLNIQAIKWGSSYRVMVRGRTGKMVYASNVSRPINQRLVAKQYNVSTETLEKHLSPDYKADPKYRFDNGNHMESHLYEGVEATDFYYKLENVLSTQASAFKVNVALGYELVSKTDPDDTRYFYPNLANTHVFNNPIAINSKADIQKKVISEIRSMELADKLNYPSSGYKLKAITAFKIFIHHRDHALGDSEAIIPKIIRENKHVINFPKTNNKCVFYCIAWHTFQSPKKDPRRIQVQVKEAFKLYCSFKGIKYTLSLFRSFNPIDLLQLDEVEDCFQLCINVYKMDVASGKVECIRRSDKGYEAMNILSHENHALYIKNINMLQSNSERDTIIAYEVFHQGC
;
A
#
# COMPACT_ATOMS: atom_id res chain seq x y z
N MET A 1 25.68 1.22 -19.35
CA MET A 1 24.27 1.67 -19.37
C MET A 1 24.23 3.10 -19.85
N PHE A 2 23.42 3.38 -20.86
CA PHE A 2 23.19 4.72 -21.38
C PHE A 2 22.33 5.55 -20.41
N ALA A 3 22.36 6.88 -20.57
CA ALA A 3 21.57 7.78 -19.74
C ALA A 3 20.06 7.54 -19.86
N TYR A 4 19.56 7.30 -21.08
CA TYR A 4 18.14 7.01 -21.33
C TYR A 4 17.71 5.67 -20.71
N GLU A 5 18.58 4.65 -20.72
CA GLU A 5 18.30 3.37 -20.04
C GLU A 5 18.18 3.59 -18.52
N LEU A 6 19.08 4.37 -17.94
CA LEU A 6 19.05 4.68 -16.50
C LEU A 6 17.77 5.45 -16.12
N GLU A 7 17.34 6.40 -16.96
CA GLU A 7 16.09 7.13 -16.77
C GLU A 7 14.87 6.20 -16.94
N GLY A 8 14.89 5.32 -17.94
CA GLY A 8 13.88 4.27 -18.13
C GLY A 8 13.72 3.36 -16.92
N LEU A 9 14.82 2.91 -16.31
CA LEU A 9 14.79 2.14 -15.07
C LEU A 9 14.21 2.94 -13.91
N LYS A 10 14.54 4.24 -13.78
CA LYS A 10 13.96 5.12 -12.76
C LYS A 10 12.44 5.27 -12.94
N ARG A 11 11.95 5.42 -14.17
CA ARG A 11 10.51 5.49 -14.48
C ARG A 11 9.76 4.21 -14.05
N LEU A 12 10.46 3.07 -14.02
CA LEU A 12 9.93 1.78 -13.58
C LEU A 12 10.19 1.50 -12.09
N ASN A 13 10.69 2.48 -11.35
CA ASN A 13 11.11 2.32 -9.95
C ASN A 13 12.14 1.19 -9.75
N ILE A 14 12.96 0.91 -10.78
CA ILE A 14 14.03 -0.08 -10.72
C ILE A 14 15.33 0.62 -10.32
N GLN A 15 15.82 0.31 -9.12
CA GLN A 15 17.03 0.92 -8.60
C GLN A 15 18.28 0.38 -9.31
N ALA A 16 19.01 1.26 -9.98
CA ALA A 16 20.33 0.98 -10.52
C ALA A 16 21.43 1.47 -9.57
N ILE A 17 22.48 0.68 -9.41
CA ILE A 17 23.62 0.96 -8.53
C ILE A 17 24.80 1.46 -9.37
N LYS A 18 25.43 2.54 -8.92
CA LYS A 18 26.65 3.07 -9.55
C LYS A 18 27.81 2.09 -9.33
N TRP A 19 28.47 1.70 -10.41
CA TRP A 19 29.57 0.73 -10.44
C TRP A 19 30.71 1.26 -11.31
N GLY A 20 31.67 1.95 -10.69
CA GLY A 20 32.70 2.70 -11.40
C GLY A 20 32.08 3.84 -12.22
N SER A 21 32.35 3.85 -13.52
CA SER A 21 31.83 4.84 -14.48
C SER A 21 30.47 4.47 -15.12
N SER A 22 29.86 3.33 -14.75
CA SER A 22 28.57 2.87 -15.29
C SER A 22 27.58 2.55 -14.16
N TYR A 23 26.33 2.30 -14.53
CA TYR A 23 25.30 1.77 -13.64
C TYR A 23 25.03 0.29 -13.93
N ARG A 24 24.56 -0.45 -12.92
CA ARG A 24 24.15 -1.86 -13.02
C ARG A 24 22.88 -2.12 -12.22
N VAL A 25 22.08 -3.10 -12.65
CA VAL A 25 20.85 -3.54 -11.96
C VAL A 25 21.09 -4.92 -11.34
N MET A 26 20.64 -5.12 -10.12
CA MET A 26 20.77 -6.40 -9.44
C MET A 26 19.64 -7.34 -9.86
N VAL A 27 19.97 -8.49 -10.44
CA VAL A 27 19.01 -9.47 -10.95
C VAL A 27 19.38 -10.89 -10.54
N ARG A 28 18.39 -11.78 -10.48
CA ARG A 28 18.67 -13.21 -10.32
C ARG A 28 19.07 -13.81 -11.67
N GLY A 29 20.33 -14.27 -11.78
CA GLY A 29 20.87 -14.90 -12.98
C GLY A 29 20.29 -16.29 -13.26
N ARG A 30 20.67 -16.89 -14.41
CA ARG A 30 20.19 -18.21 -14.84
C ARG A 30 20.47 -19.34 -13.85
N THR A 31 21.55 -19.22 -13.09
CA THR A 31 21.96 -20.19 -12.05
C THR A 31 21.25 -19.97 -10.71
N GLY A 32 20.30 -19.03 -10.64
CA GLY A 32 19.57 -18.68 -9.41
C GLY A 32 20.32 -17.75 -8.46
N LYS A 33 21.59 -17.40 -8.74
CA LYS A 33 22.41 -16.47 -7.96
C LYS A 33 22.11 -15.01 -8.33
N MET A 34 22.23 -14.10 -7.36
CA MET A 34 22.15 -12.66 -7.62
C MET A 34 23.40 -12.19 -8.38
N VAL A 35 23.20 -11.44 -9.46
CA VAL A 35 24.24 -10.90 -10.33
C VAL A 35 23.90 -9.46 -10.73
N TYR A 36 24.89 -8.69 -11.15
CA TYR A 36 24.71 -7.31 -11.60
C TYR A 36 24.72 -7.23 -13.13
N ALA A 37 23.60 -6.86 -13.74
CA ALA A 37 23.45 -6.66 -15.17
C ALA A 37 23.77 -5.20 -15.56
N SER A 38 24.69 -4.99 -16.50
CA SER A 38 25.16 -3.67 -16.95
C SER A 38 24.58 -3.18 -18.28
N ASN A 39 24.15 -4.12 -19.14
CA ASN A 39 23.55 -3.85 -20.46
C ASN A 39 22.09 -4.30 -20.43
N VAL A 40 21.23 -3.44 -19.91
CA VAL A 40 19.82 -3.78 -19.66
C VAL A 40 18.99 -3.82 -20.92
N SER A 41 19.41 -3.21 -22.03
CA SER A 41 18.75 -3.36 -23.34
C SER A 41 18.98 -4.72 -24.00
N ARG A 42 19.94 -5.52 -23.54
CA ARG A 42 20.15 -6.87 -24.10
C ARG A 42 18.95 -7.76 -23.76
N PRO A 43 18.29 -8.44 -24.73
CA PRO A 43 17.04 -9.17 -24.48
C PRO A 43 17.11 -10.20 -23.34
N ILE A 44 18.26 -10.86 -23.18
CA ILE A 44 18.50 -11.80 -22.08
C ILE A 44 18.44 -11.09 -20.73
N ASN A 45 19.07 -9.92 -20.61
CA ASN A 45 19.08 -9.14 -19.37
C ASN A 45 17.72 -8.49 -19.12
N GLN A 46 17.03 -8.01 -20.16
CA GLN A 46 15.65 -7.51 -20.03
C GLN A 46 14.74 -8.54 -19.39
N ARG A 47 14.77 -9.80 -19.85
CA ARG A 47 13.96 -10.88 -19.24
C ARG A 47 14.30 -11.11 -17.77
N LEU A 48 15.57 -11.02 -17.40
CA LEU A 48 16.00 -11.17 -16.00
C LEU A 48 15.54 -10.00 -15.13
N VAL A 49 15.64 -8.76 -15.64
CA VAL A 49 15.17 -7.55 -14.96
C VAL A 49 13.65 -7.57 -14.83
N ALA A 50 12.92 -7.79 -15.94
CA ALA A 50 11.47 -7.94 -15.99
C ALA A 50 10.98 -8.93 -14.93
N LYS A 51 11.56 -10.13 -14.89
CA LYS A 51 11.24 -11.16 -13.90
C LYS A 51 11.59 -10.75 -12.46
N GLN A 52 12.75 -10.13 -12.24
CA GLN A 52 13.21 -9.75 -10.91
C GLN A 52 12.33 -8.67 -10.27
N TYR A 53 11.89 -7.70 -11.08
CA TYR A 53 11.16 -6.52 -10.63
C TYR A 53 9.65 -6.60 -10.93
N ASN A 54 9.17 -7.76 -11.39
CA ASN A 54 7.77 -7.99 -11.71
C ASN A 54 7.19 -6.97 -12.70
N VAL A 55 7.96 -6.64 -13.73
CA VAL A 55 7.56 -5.75 -14.84
C VAL A 55 7.49 -6.58 -16.12
N SER A 56 6.53 -6.32 -17.01
CA SER A 56 6.46 -7.02 -18.30
C SER A 56 7.69 -6.70 -19.16
N THR A 57 8.12 -7.63 -20.01
CA THR A 57 9.26 -7.38 -20.92
C THR A 57 8.96 -6.26 -21.91
N GLU A 58 7.72 -6.15 -22.37
CA GLU A 58 7.28 -5.09 -23.30
C GLU A 58 7.32 -3.71 -22.63
N THR A 59 6.84 -3.60 -21.39
CA THR A 59 6.95 -2.38 -20.59
C THR A 59 8.40 -1.99 -20.37
N LEU A 60 9.26 -2.97 -20.01
CA LEU A 60 10.68 -2.71 -19.81
C LEU A 60 11.36 -2.25 -21.11
N GLU A 61 11.09 -2.91 -22.23
CA GLU A 61 11.64 -2.57 -23.54
C GLU A 61 11.21 -1.16 -23.98
N LYS A 62 9.92 -0.84 -23.85
CA LYS A 62 9.38 0.49 -24.14
C LYS A 62 10.14 1.56 -23.37
N HIS A 63 10.24 1.43 -22.04
CA HIS A 63 10.88 2.43 -21.18
C HIS A 63 12.40 2.53 -21.34
N LEU A 64 13.06 1.47 -21.80
CA LEU A 64 14.49 1.46 -22.10
C LEU A 64 14.82 1.93 -23.52
N SER A 65 13.83 2.20 -24.37
CA SER A 65 14.07 2.61 -25.76
C SER A 65 14.77 3.98 -25.82
N PRO A 66 15.79 4.16 -26.69
CA PRO A 66 16.38 5.48 -26.94
C PRO A 66 15.35 6.45 -27.55
N ASP A 67 14.34 5.94 -28.24
CA ASP A 67 13.23 6.71 -28.82
C ASP A 67 12.06 6.87 -27.84
N TYR A 68 12.24 6.50 -26.57
CA TYR A 68 11.23 6.72 -25.55
C TYR A 68 10.98 8.23 -25.42
N LYS A 69 9.89 8.68 -26.04
CA LYS A 69 9.28 9.95 -25.70
C LYS A 69 8.44 9.68 -24.47
N ALA A 70 8.74 10.37 -23.37
CA ALA A 70 7.76 10.51 -22.31
C ALA A 70 6.46 10.92 -22.99
N ASP A 71 5.38 10.17 -22.75
CA ASP A 71 4.06 10.55 -23.23
C ASP A 71 3.90 12.03 -22.89
N PRO A 72 3.83 12.94 -23.88
CA PRO A 72 3.86 14.38 -23.61
C PRO A 72 2.67 14.81 -22.75
N LYS A 73 1.65 13.94 -22.67
CA LYS A 73 0.46 14.09 -21.86
C LYS A 73 0.58 13.44 -20.48
N TYR A 74 1.69 12.79 -20.15
CA TYR A 74 1.97 12.25 -18.83
C TYR A 74 3.02 13.08 -18.10
N ARG A 75 2.73 13.47 -16.85
CA ARG A 75 3.68 14.16 -15.97
C ARG A 75 3.73 13.47 -14.62
N PHE A 76 4.94 13.29 -14.11
CA PHE A 76 5.20 12.69 -12.81
C PHE A 76 5.93 13.68 -11.94
N ASP A 77 5.36 13.97 -10.76
CA ASP A 77 5.99 14.80 -9.75
C ASP A 77 6.22 13.94 -8.50
N ASN A 78 7.47 13.80 -8.06
CA ASN A 78 7.82 13.08 -6.84
C ASN A 78 8.23 14.07 -5.74
N GLY A 79 7.43 14.17 -4.68
CA GLY A 79 7.72 14.97 -3.50
C GLY A 79 8.02 14.11 -2.26
N ASN A 80 8.47 14.74 -1.19
CA ASN A 80 8.91 14.03 0.04
C ASN A 80 7.77 13.24 0.73
N HIS A 81 6.53 13.70 0.64
CA HIS A 81 5.37 13.11 1.33
C HIS A 81 4.25 12.69 0.38
N MET A 82 4.37 13.08 -0.90
CA MET A 82 3.35 12.88 -1.89
C MET A 82 3.98 12.80 -3.27
N GLU A 83 3.56 11.83 -4.05
CA GLU A 83 3.80 11.78 -5.49
C GLU A 83 2.50 12.05 -6.25
N SER A 84 2.62 12.49 -7.50
CA SER A 84 1.46 12.70 -8.35
C SER A 84 1.70 12.33 -9.81
N HIS A 85 0.64 11.84 -10.44
CA HIS A 85 0.63 11.30 -11.79
C HIS A 85 -0.47 12.00 -12.58
N LEU A 86 -0.09 12.96 -13.43
CA LEU A 86 -1.01 13.66 -14.32
C LEU A 86 -1.05 12.95 -15.67
N TYR A 87 -2.25 12.65 -16.16
CA TYR A 87 -2.48 12.23 -17.53
C TYR A 87 -3.46 13.20 -18.21
N GLU A 88 -3.08 13.73 -19.37
CA GLU A 88 -3.86 14.64 -20.21
C GLU A 88 -4.30 13.93 -21.51
N GLY A 89 -5.35 14.43 -22.15
CA GLY A 89 -5.93 13.87 -23.37
C GLY A 89 -6.17 12.36 -23.32
N VAL A 90 -6.73 11.88 -22.21
CA VAL A 90 -6.96 10.46 -21.94
C VAL A 90 -8.37 10.07 -22.36
N GLU A 91 -8.48 8.98 -23.12
CA GLU A 91 -9.76 8.33 -23.42
C GLU A 91 -10.37 7.71 -22.16
N ALA A 92 -11.70 7.73 -22.04
CA ALA A 92 -12.39 7.20 -20.86
C ALA A 92 -12.06 5.72 -20.58
N THR A 93 -11.77 4.92 -21.62
CA THR A 93 -11.36 3.52 -21.51
C THR A 93 -10.00 3.33 -20.85
N ASP A 94 -9.10 4.30 -21.00
CA ASP A 94 -7.72 4.23 -20.49
C ASP A 94 -7.60 4.70 -19.04
N PHE A 95 -8.59 5.47 -18.56
CA PHE A 95 -8.61 6.04 -17.21
C PHE A 95 -8.38 4.97 -16.13
N TYR A 96 -9.22 3.93 -16.12
CA TYR A 96 -9.18 2.90 -15.09
C TYR A 96 -7.90 2.08 -15.14
N TYR A 97 -7.43 1.74 -16.35
CA TYR A 97 -6.18 1.00 -16.53
C TYR A 97 -4.97 1.78 -16.02
N LYS A 98 -4.85 3.06 -16.39
CA LYS A 98 -3.75 3.94 -15.94
C LYS A 98 -3.79 4.16 -14.43
N LEU A 99 -4.99 4.39 -13.87
CA LEU A 99 -5.19 4.53 -12.42
C LEU A 99 -4.76 3.25 -11.69
N GLU A 100 -5.32 2.10 -12.06
CA GLU A 100 -4.99 0.83 -11.43
C GLU A 100 -3.50 0.52 -11.53
N ASN A 101 -2.88 0.74 -12.70
CA ASN A 101 -1.45 0.50 -12.89
C ASN A 101 -0.61 1.30 -11.88
N VAL A 102 -0.85 2.60 -11.72
CA VAL A 102 -0.12 3.47 -10.78
C VAL A 102 -0.31 3.03 -9.32
N LEU A 103 -1.52 2.62 -8.94
CA LEU A 103 -1.81 2.16 -7.58
C LEU A 103 -1.20 0.78 -7.30
N SER A 104 -1.19 -0.10 -8.31
CA SER A 104 -0.72 -1.47 -8.18
C SER A 104 0.80 -1.56 -8.05
N THR A 105 1.56 -0.56 -8.51
CA THR A 105 3.03 -0.52 -8.41
C THR A 105 3.55 -0.05 -7.05
N GLN A 106 2.67 0.42 -6.17
CA GLN A 106 3.07 0.88 -4.84
C GLN A 106 3.60 -0.27 -3.97
N ALA A 107 4.70 -0.02 -3.25
CA ALA A 107 5.40 -1.03 -2.44
C ALA A 107 4.98 -1.04 -0.96
N SER A 108 4.41 0.07 -0.48
CA SER A 108 3.93 0.27 0.89
C SER A 108 2.52 0.84 0.87
N ALA A 109 1.81 0.76 1.99
CA ALA A 109 0.48 1.29 2.17
C ALA A 109 0.48 2.82 1.99
N PHE A 110 -0.60 3.35 1.43
CA PHE A 110 -0.70 4.74 1.04
C PHE A 110 -2.12 5.27 1.20
N LYS A 111 -2.28 6.57 0.97
CA LYS A 111 -3.59 7.19 0.75
C LYS A 111 -3.63 7.75 -0.67
N VAL A 112 -4.75 7.58 -1.36
CA VAL A 112 -4.92 8.08 -2.72
C VAL A 112 -6.08 9.07 -2.79
N ASN A 113 -5.91 10.11 -3.58
CA ASN A 113 -7.03 10.89 -4.12
C ASN A 113 -6.82 11.09 -5.62
N VAL A 114 -7.89 11.40 -6.34
CA VAL A 114 -7.89 11.63 -7.79
C VAL A 114 -8.57 12.97 -8.05
N ALA A 115 -8.03 13.75 -8.98
CA ALA A 115 -8.65 14.98 -9.46
C ALA A 115 -8.91 14.89 -10.97
N LEU A 116 -10.00 15.48 -11.45
CA LEU A 116 -10.40 15.44 -12.85
C LEU A 116 -10.12 16.78 -13.55
N GLY A 117 -9.56 16.71 -14.75
CA GLY A 117 -9.49 17.85 -15.66
C GLY A 117 -10.57 17.72 -16.73
N TYR A 118 -11.29 18.79 -16.99
CA TYR A 118 -12.46 18.76 -17.86
C TYR A 118 -12.63 20.06 -18.64
N GLU A 119 -13.33 19.96 -19.76
CA GLU A 119 -13.70 21.08 -20.59
C GLU A 119 -15.21 21.27 -20.54
N LEU A 120 -15.64 22.52 -20.32
CA LEU A 120 -17.02 22.94 -20.44
C LEU A 120 -17.22 23.69 -21.74
N VAL A 121 -18.44 23.68 -22.26
CA VAL A 121 -18.87 24.49 -23.41
C VAL A 121 -20.15 25.23 -23.09
N SER A 122 -20.27 26.47 -23.55
CA SER A 122 -21.50 27.24 -23.40
C SER A 122 -22.65 26.59 -24.17
N LYS A 123 -23.87 26.68 -23.62
CA LYS A 123 -25.09 26.19 -24.28
C LYS A 123 -25.54 27.10 -25.42
N THR A 124 -25.09 28.35 -25.44
CA THR A 124 -25.51 29.36 -26.43
C THR A 124 -24.43 29.71 -27.44
N ASP A 125 -23.16 29.47 -27.10
CA ASP A 125 -22.00 29.73 -27.96
C ASP A 125 -21.06 28.51 -27.97
N PRO A 126 -21.03 27.72 -29.06
CA PRO A 126 -20.17 26.53 -29.16
C PRO A 126 -18.66 26.84 -29.08
N ASP A 127 -18.24 28.07 -29.37
CA ASP A 127 -16.83 28.46 -29.37
C ASP A 127 -16.34 28.93 -27.98
N ASP A 128 -17.27 29.24 -27.06
CA ASP A 128 -16.95 29.55 -25.66
C ASP A 128 -16.74 28.25 -24.87
N THR A 129 -15.48 27.81 -24.82
CA THR A 129 -15.05 26.68 -24.01
C THR A 129 -14.19 27.10 -22.82
N ARG A 130 -14.30 26.36 -21.72
CA ARG A 130 -13.54 26.59 -20.49
C ARG A 130 -12.89 25.32 -20.00
N TYR A 131 -11.58 25.34 -19.86
CA TYR A 131 -10.81 24.23 -19.30
C TYR A 131 -10.57 24.41 -17.80
N PHE A 132 -10.78 23.33 -17.05
CA PHE A 132 -10.49 23.23 -15.62
C PHE A 132 -9.37 22.22 -15.41
N TYR A 133 -8.29 22.68 -14.77
CA TYR A 133 -7.12 21.83 -14.50
C TYR A 133 -7.37 20.91 -13.30
N PRO A 134 -6.91 19.63 -13.34
CA PRO A 134 -7.08 18.68 -12.23
C PRO A 134 -6.32 19.13 -10.98
N ASN A 135 -7.07 19.55 -9.97
CA ASN A 135 -6.58 20.02 -8.67
C ASN A 135 -7.50 19.52 -7.54
N LEU A 136 -6.90 19.01 -6.45
CA LEU A 136 -7.63 18.51 -5.28
C LEU A 136 -8.51 19.57 -4.59
N ALA A 137 -8.24 20.86 -4.76
CA ALA A 137 -9.05 21.91 -4.14
C ALA A 137 -10.48 21.94 -4.72
N ASN A 138 -10.63 21.71 -6.02
CA ASN A 138 -11.87 22.05 -6.74
C ASN A 138 -12.38 20.94 -7.67
N THR A 139 -11.62 19.87 -7.87
CA THR A 139 -11.96 18.82 -8.86
C THR A 139 -11.67 17.41 -8.34
N HIS A 140 -11.63 17.26 -7.01
CA HIS A 140 -11.40 15.97 -6.37
C HIS A 140 -12.57 15.02 -6.61
N VAL A 141 -12.24 13.74 -6.81
CA VAL A 141 -13.22 12.66 -6.93
C VAL A 141 -13.69 12.24 -5.54
N PHE A 142 -12.75 12.08 -4.60
CA PHE A 142 -13.05 11.72 -3.22
C PHE A 142 -12.92 12.93 -2.30
N ASN A 143 -13.90 13.13 -1.42
CA ASN A 143 -13.88 14.21 -0.42
C ASN A 143 -12.67 14.11 0.51
N ASN A 144 -12.21 12.90 0.79
CA ASN A 144 -11.03 12.63 1.59
C ASN A 144 -10.16 11.57 0.90
N PRO A 145 -8.82 11.61 1.05
CA PRO A 145 -7.95 10.57 0.53
C PRO A 145 -8.28 9.19 1.11
N ILE A 146 -8.42 8.20 0.22
CA ILE A 146 -8.79 6.83 0.54
C ILE A 146 -7.55 6.03 0.94
N ALA A 147 -7.61 5.33 2.07
CA ALA A 147 -6.50 4.49 2.55
C ALA A 147 -6.48 3.13 1.84
N ILE A 148 -5.31 2.79 1.26
CA ILE A 148 -5.02 1.52 0.60
C ILE A 148 -4.06 0.74 1.48
N ASN A 149 -4.56 -0.33 2.09
CA ASN A 149 -3.80 -1.18 3.02
C ASN A 149 -3.65 -2.63 2.51
N SER A 150 -4.27 -2.97 1.37
CA SER A 150 -4.10 -4.22 0.62
C SER A 150 -4.22 -3.94 -0.89
N LYS A 151 -3.79 -4.86 -1.76
CA LYS A 151 -3.98 -4.71 -3.21
C LYS A 151 -5.45 -4.77 -3.59
N ALA A 152 -6.26 -5.54 -2.86
CA ALA A 152 -7.70 -5.63 -3.09
C ALA A 152 -8.44 -4.30 -2.83
N ASP A 153 -7.92 -3.44 -1.94
CA ASP A 153 -8.49 -2.12 -1.68
C ASP A 153 -8.52 -1.24 -2.95
N ILE A 154 -7.58 -1.43 -3.88
CA ILE A 154 -7.56 -0.69 -5.15
C ILE A 154 -8.87 -0.92 -5.91
N GLN A 155 -9.25 -2.18 -6.09
CA GLN A 155 -10.49 -2.53 -6.79
C GLN A 155 -11.73 -2.15 -5.98
N LYS A 156 -11.73 -2.47 -4.68
CA LYS A 156 -12.92 -2.34 -3.83
C LYS A 156 -13.25 -0.90 -3.43
N LYS A 157 -12.23 -0.13 -3.06
CA LYS A 157 -12.38 1.22 -2.50
C LYS A 157 -12.14 2.34 -3.51
N VAL A 158 -11.39 2.06 -4.59
CA VAL A 158 -11.09 3.10 -5.58
C VAL A 158 -11.86 2.85 -6.87
N ILE A 159 -11.57 1.75 -7.58
CA ILE A 159 -12.15 1.51 -8.90
C ILE A 159 -13.66 1.34 -8.84
N SER A 160 -14.16 0.49 -7.93
CA SER A 160 -15.60 0.25 -7.77
C SER A 160 -16.35 1.51 -7.35
N GLU A 161 -15.74 2.34 -6.49
CA GLU A 161 -16.38 3.56 -5.99
C GLU A 161 -16.45 4.62 -7.10
N ILE A 162 -15.39 4.81 -7.88
CA ILE A 162 -15.42 5.74 -9.02
C ILE A 162 -16.44 5.28 -10.07
N ARG A 163 -16.54 3.98 -10.34
CA ARG A 163 -17.50 3.43 -11.31
C ARG A 163 -18.96 3.60 -10.89
N SER A 164 -19.24 3.69 -9.59
CA SER A 164 -20.60 3.91 -9.09
C SER A 164 -20.96 5.39 -9.00
N MET A 165 -20.01 6.31 -9.24
CA MET A 165 -20.25 7.74 -9.26
C MET A 165 -20.62 8.24 -10.66
N GLU A 166 -21.56 9.18 -10.72
CA GLU A 166 -21.71 10.05 -11.88
C GLU A 166 -20.64 11.16 -11.79
N LEU A 167 -19.53 11.02 -12.52
CA LEU A 167 -18.39 11.93 -12.37
C LEU A 167 -18.73 13.37 -12.75
N ALA A 168 -19.72 13.58 -13.63
CA ALA A 168 -20.21 14.90 -13.99
C ALA A 168 -20.76 15.68 -12.79
N ASP A 169 -21.32 14.99 -11.78
CA ASP A 169 -21.88 15.59 -10.56
C ASP A 169 -20.79 16.08 -9.58
N LYS A 170 -19.54 15.64 -9.78
CA LYS A 170 -18.38 16.09 -8.99
C LYS A 170 -17.74 17.36 -9.55
N LEU A 171 -18.16 17.80 -10.73
CA LEU A 171 -17.54 18.92 -11.43
C LEU A 171 -18.18 20.24 -11.03
N ASN A 172 -17.36 21.28 -10.95
CA ASN A 172 -17.83 22.64 -10.69
C ASN A 172 -18.22 23.32 -12.01
N TYR A 173 -19.42 23.92 -12.03
CA TYR A 173 -19.91 24.68 -13.17
C TYR A 173 -19.98 26.16 -12.79
N PRO A 174 -19.42 27.07 -13.61
CA PRO A 174 -19.43 28.50 -13.31
C PRO A 174 -20.84 29.11 -13.38
N SER A 175 -21.73 28.52 -14.19
CA SER A 175 -23.16 28.85 -14.25
C SER A 175 -23.95 27.73 -14.92
N SER A 176 -25.28 27.79 -14.84
CA SER A 176 -26.20 26.87 -15.53
C SER A 176 -26.15 26.98 -17.07
N GLY A 177 -25.48 28.01 -17.61
CA GLY A 177 -25.27 28.23 -19.04
C GLY A 177 -24.22 27.32 -19.67
N TYR A 178 -23.43 26.60 -18.88
CA TYR A 178 -22.42 25.66 -19.38
C TYR A 178 -22.90 24.21 -19.27
N LYS A 179 -22.37 23.35 -20.14
CA LYS A 179 -22.49 21.89 -20.05
C LYS A 179 -21.12 21.25 -20.17
N LEU A 180 -20.96 20.04 -19.63
CA LEU A 180 -19.74 19.25 -19.79
C LEU A 180 -19.55 18.90 -21.27
N LYS A 181 -18.36 19.20 -21.81
CA LYS A 181 -17.94 18.77 -23.14
C LYS A 181 -17.22 17.43 -23.05
N ALA A 182 -16.19 17.35 -22.20
CA ALA A 182 -15.45 16.11 -21.95
C ALA A 182 -14.63 16.19 -20.66
N ILE A 183 -14.39 15.04 -20.03
CA ILE A 183 -13.28 14.86 -19.08
C ILE A 183 -12.05 14.56 -19.92
N THR A 184 -11.05 15.44 -19.86
CA THR A 184 -9.88 15.41 -20.77
C THR A 184 -8.59 15.06 -20.05
N ALA A 185 -8.56 15.10 -18.71
CA ALA A 185 -7.38 14.78 -17.94
C ALA A 185 -7.75 14.22 -16.56
N PHE A 186 -6.78 13.59 -15.89
CA PHE A 186 -6.89 13.30 -14.47
C PHE A 186 -5.52 13.30 -13.81
N LYS A 187 -5.47 13.65 -12.53
CA LYS A 187 -4.26 13.63 -11.70
C LYS A 187 -4.47 12.74 -10.49
N ILE A 188 -3.61 11.74 -10.34
CA ILE A 188 -3.58 10.85 -9.16
C ILE A 188 -2.63 11.48 -8.15
N PHE A 189 -3.04 11.52 -6.89
CA PHE A 189 -2.23 11.98 -5.76
C PHE A 189 -2.05 10.81 -4.80
N ILE A 190 -0.81 10.42 -4.56
CA ILE A 190 -0.46 9.33 -3.63
C ILE A 190 0.29 9.95 -2.46
N HIS A 191 -0.31 9.84 -1.28
CA HIS A 191 0.29 10.24 -0.03
C HIS A 191 0.93 9.01 0.60
N HIS A 192 2.26 9.03 0.71
CA HIS A 192 2.99 7.95 1.33
C HIS A 192 2.65 7.86 2.82
N ARG A 193 2.56 6.63 3.33
CA ARG A 193 2.34 6.37 4.75
C ARG A 193 3.43 5.45 5.25
N ASP A 194 3.90 5.73 6.45
CA ASP A 194 4.69 4.78 7.21
C ASP A 194 3.75 3.98 8.11
N HIS A 195 3.37 2.79 7.66
CA HIS A 195 2.55 1.85 8.43
C HIS A 195 3.20 0.48 8.48
N ALA A 196 4.53 0.45 8.56
CA ALA A 196 5.29 -0.77 8.65
C ALA A 196 5.28 -1.31 10.09
N LEU A 197 4.77 -2.53 10.26
CA LEU A 197 4.65 -3.20 11.56
C LEU A 197 6.01 -3.77 11.97
N GLY A 198 6.61 -3.15 12.98
CA GLY A 198 7.92 -3.49 13.52
C GLY A 198 8.04 -3.29 15.03
N ASP A 199 9.27 -3.12 15.51
CA ASP A 199 9.49 -2.60 16.85
C ASP A 199 9.36 -1.08 16.80
N SER A 200 8.61 -0.53 17.74
CA SER A 200 8.45 0.90 17.96
C SER A 200 8.92 1.22 19.37
N GLU A 201 9.46 2.41 19.57
CA GLU A 201 9.80 2.93 20.91
C GLU A 201 8.53 3.30 21.71
N ALA A 202 7.35 3.21 21.09
CA ALA A 202 6.09 3.57 21.71
C ALA A 202 5.74 2.72 22.93
N ILE A 203 5.30 3.41 23.98
CA ILE A 203 4.82 2.80 25.21
C ILE A 203 3.39 2.29 24.98
N ILE A 204 3.19 0.98 25.09
CA ILE A 204 1.85 0.38 24.98
C ILE A 204 0.95 0.91 26.13
N PRO A 205 -0.17 1.59 25.82
CA PRO A 205 -1.07 2.16 26.81
C PRO A 205 -1.66 1.11 27.75
N LYS A 206 -2.01 1.54 28.97
CA LYS A 206 -2.58 0.68 30.01
C LYS A 206 -3.79 -0.13 29.50
N ILE A 207 -4.70 0.53 28.78
CA ILE A 207 -5.92 -0.09 28.22
C ILE A 207 -5.63 -1.26 27.27
N ILE A 208 -4.51 -1.21 26.52
CA ILE A 208 -4.09 -2.31 25.64
C ILE A 208 -3.29 -3.34 26.44
N ARG A 209 -2.34 -2.87 27.27
CA ARG A 209 -1.41 -3.71 28.03
C ARG A 209 -2.11 -4.65 29.01
N GLU A 210 -3.17 -4.17 29.66
CA GLU A 210 -3.92 -4.94 30.66
C GLU A 210 -5.09 -5.73 30.05
N ASN A 211 -5.31 -5.61 28.74
CA ASN A 211 -6.38 -6.33 28.06
C ASN A 211 -6.01 -7.81 27.85
N LYS A 212 -6.70 -8.70 28.57
CA LYS A 212 -6.49 -10.16 28.50
C LYS A 212 -6.68 -10.78 27.10
N HIS A 213 -7.40 -10.08 26.20
CA HIS A 213 -7.67 -10.50 24.83
C HIS A 213 -6.59 -10.06 23.84
N VAL A 214 -5.59 -9.32 24.28
CA VAL A 214 -4.44 -8.89 23.48
C VAL A 214 -3.17 -9.50 24.06
N ILE A 215 -2.21 -9.87 23.21
CA ILE A 215 -0.87 -10.30 23.63
C ILE A 215 0.15 -9.35 23.02
N ASN A 216 0.92 -8.71 23.89
CA ASN A 216 2.09 -7.96 23.51
C ASN A 216 3.33 -8.87 23.55
N PHE A 217 4.12 -8.85 22.47
CA PHE A 217 5.43 -9.50 22.43
C PHE A 217 6.52 -8.43 22.49
N PRO A 218 7.24 -8.26 23.60
CA PRO A 218 8.26 -7.23 23.69
C PRO A 218 9.51 -7.59 22.88
N LYS A 219 10.20 -6.56 22.34
CA LYS A 219 11.52 -6.66 21.69
C LYS A 219 11.57 -7.66 20.52
N THR A 220 10.67 -7.50 19.55
CA THR A 220 10.55 -8.44 18.43
C THR A 220 11.63 -8.25 17.37
N ASN A 221 12.36 -7.14 17.41
CA ASN A 221 13.32 -6.67 16.42
C ASN A 221 12.69 -6.66 15.02
N ASN A 222 11.60 -5.93 14.85
CA ASN A 222 10.82 -5.82 13.61
C ASN A 222 10.10 -7.09 13.15
N LYS A 223 9.89 -8.06 14.05
CA LYS A 223 9.27 -9.36 13.71
C LYS A 223 7.91 -9.55 14.36
N CYS A 224 7.28 -8.49 14.87
CA CYS A 224 6.03 -8.54 15.61
C CYS A 224 4.92 -9.29 14.85
N VAL A 225 4.87 -9.15 13.52
CA VAL A 225 3.98 -9.96 12.66
C VAL A 225 4.31 -11.45 12.72
N PHE A 226 5.59 -11.85 12.60
CA PHE A 226 6.00 -13.26 12.75
C PHE A 226 5.76 -13.80 14.16
N TYR A 227 5.87 -12.97 15.20
CA TYR A 227 5.47 -13.36 16.55
C TYR A 227 3.97 -13.66 16.62
N CYS A 228 3.13 -12.83 16.01
CA CYS A 228 1.69 -13.08 15.91
C CYS A 228 1.40 -14.38 15.13
N ILE A 229 2.04 -14.59 13.98
CA ILE A 229 1.88 -15.80 13.16
C ILE A 229 2.32 -17.04 13.93
N ALA A 230 3.51 -17.02 14.51
CA ALA A 230 4.03 -18.14 15.29
C ALA A 230 3.12 -18.44 16.48
N TRP A 231 2.60 -17.42 17.14
CA TRP A 231 1.65 -17.60 18.22
C TRP A 231 0.32 -18.17 17.74
N HIS A 232 -0.18 -17.77 16.58
CA HIS A 232 -1.42 -18.26 16.02
C HIS A 232 -1.30 -19.74 15.65
N THR A 233 -0.29 -20.10 14.85
CA THR A 233 -0.13 -21.42 14.23
C THR A 233 0.47 -22.47 15.15
N PHE A 234 1.25 -22.09 16.16
CA PHE A 234 1.81 -23.06 17.09
C PHE A 234 0.69 -23.80 17.80
N GLN A 235 0.69 -25.14 17.83
CA GLN A 235 -0.32 -25.90 18.56
C GLN A 235 0.36 -26.57 19.75
N SER A 236 0.25 -25.93 20.92
CA SER A 236 0.75 -26.49 22.17
C SER A 236 -0.18 -26.11 23.33
N PRO A 237 -0.56 -27.07 24.19
CA PRO A 237 -1.35 -26.79 25.39
C PRO A 237 -0.58 -25.97 26.42
N LYS A 238 0.75 -25.85 26.29
CA LYS A 238 1.63 -25.05 27.17
C LYS A 238 2.23 -23.86 26.42
N LYS A 239 1.41 -23.14 25.66
CA LYS A 239 1.79 -21.92 24.95
C LYS A 239 2.25 -20.84 25.94
N ASP A 240 3.55 -20.53 25.95
CA ASP A 240 4.13 -19.44 26.74
C ASP A 240 4.71 -18.37 25.78
N PRO A 241 4.21 -17.13 25.81
CA PRO A 241 4.72 -16.04 24.96
C PRO A 241 6.23 -15.83 25.10
N ARG A 242 6.80 -16.13 26.27
CA ARG A 242 8.24 -15.98 26.55
C ARG A 242 9.10 -17.02 25.84
N ARG A 243 8.51 -18.10 25.32
CA ARG A 243 9.22 -19.23 24.71
C ARG A 243 8.95 -19.38 23.20
N ILE A 244 8.23 -18.43 22.59
CA ILE A 244 7.80 -18.51 21.18
C ILE A 244 8.93 -18.26 20.16
N GLN A 245 10.11 -17.86 20.62
CA GLN A 245 11.20 -17.42 19.72
C GLN A 245 11.68 -18.49 18.74
N VAL A 246 11.63 -19.77 19.14
CA VAL A 246 11.97 -20.89 18.23
C VAL A 246 10.98 -20.94 17.08
N GLN A 247 9.68 -20.85 17.37
CA GLN A 247 8.61 -20.86 16.38
C GLN A 247 8.67 -19.63 15.46
N VAL A 248 9.05 -18.47 16.00
CA VAL A 248 9.29 -17.26 15.19
C VAL A 248 10.41 -17.47 14.18
N LYS A 249 11.51 -18.12 14.59
CA LYS A 249 12.61 -18.46 13.66
C LYS A 249 12.15 -19.43 12.58
N GLU A 250 11.33 -20.42 12.92
CA GLU A 250 10.78 -21.36 11.93
C GLU A 250 9.82 -20.68 10.96
N ALA A 251 8.91 -19.81 11.44
CA ALA A 251 8.05 -19.01 10.59
C ALA A 251 8.86 -18.13 9.64
N PHE A 252 9.92 -17.49 10.14
CA PHE A 252 10.80 -16.68 9.31
C PHE A 252 11.56 -17.49 8.25
N LYS A 253 12.01 -18.71 8.57
CA LYS A 253 12.63 -19.61 7.59
C LYS A 253 11.64 -20.01 6.51
N LEU A 254 10.39 -20.30 6.86
CA LEU A 254 9.32 -20.58 5.90
C LEU A 254 9.12 -19.39 4.96
N TYR A 255 9.03 -18.17 5.51
CA TYR A 255 8.95 -16.95 4.71
C TYR A 255 10.14 -16.76 3.78
N CYS A 256 11.37 -16.99 4.26
CA CYS A 256 12.57 -16.96 3.41
C CYS A 256 12.45 -17.96 2.24
N SER A 257 12.02 -19.19 2.53
CA SER A 257 11.83 -20.23 1.52
C SER A 257 10.77 -19.82 0.48
N PHE A 258 9.63 -19.29 0.94
CA PHE A 258 8.57 -18.77 0.06
C PHE A 258 9.07 -17.65 -0.87
N LYS A 259 9.88 -16.72 -0.34
CA LYS A 259 10.50 -15.65 -1.14
C LYS A 259 11.66 -16.15 -2.02
N GLY A 260 12.04 -17.42 -1.96
CA GLY A 260 13.19 -17.98 -2.68
C GLY A 260 14.54 -17.41 -2.21
N ILE A 261 14.63 -17.04 -0.92
CA ILE A 261 15.81 -16.46 -0.27
C ILE A 261 16.36 -17.47 0.72
N LYS A 262 17.69 -17.66 0.73
CA LYS A 262 18.35 -18.52 1.72
C LYS A 262 18.34 -17.82 3.08
N TYR A 263 17.83 -18.51 4.10
CA TYR A 263 17.90 -18.05 5.48
C TYR A 263 19.35 -17.84 5.92
N THR A 264 19.60 -16.73 6.62
CA THR A 264 20.82 -16.50 7.40
C THR A 264 20.48 -15.80 8.72
N LEU A 265 21.32 -15.96 9.73
CA LEU A 265 21.15 -15.27 11.00
C LEU A 265 21.28 -13.75 10.86
N SER A 266 22.14 -13.27 9.95
CA SER A 266 22.28 -11.85 9.64
C SER A 266 20.98 -11.28 9.07
N LEU A 267 20.39 -11.95 8.07
CA LEU A 267 19.09 -11.55 7.49
C LEU A 267 17.98 -11.54 8.54
N PHE A 268 17.94 -12.55 9.42
CA PHE A 268 16.98 -12.55 10.53
C PHE A 268 17.18 -11.33 11.42
N ARG A 269 18.41 -11.02 11.84
CA ARG A 269 18.68 -9.88 12.74
C ARG A 269 18.36 -8.53 12.11
N SER A 270 18.67 -8.33 10.83
CA SER A 270 18.48 -7.07 10.10
C SER A 270 17.18 -7.01 9.29
N PHE A 271 16.18 -7.83 9.63
CA PHE A 271 14.91 -7.83 8.90
C PHE A 271 14.15 -6.52 9.12
N ASN A 272 13.58 -5.99 8.04
CA ASN A 272 12.81 -4.75 8.06
C ASN A 272 11.37 -5.01 8.56
N PRO A 273 10.70 -4.01 9.14
CA PRO A 273 9.27 -4.08 9.44
C PRO A 273 8.42 -4.47 8.21
N ILE A 274 7.28 -5.11 8.45
CA ILE A 274 6.36 -5.52 7.36
C ILE A 274 5.28 -4.47 7.19
N ASP A 275 5.22 -3.85 6.02
CA ASP A 275 4.15 -2.90 5.67
C ASP A 275 2.80 -3.61 5.48
N LEU A 276 1.69 -2.91 5.78
CA LEU A 276 0.34 -3.46 5.62
C LEU A 276 0.09 -4.00 4.20
N LEU A 277 0.61 -3.33 3.17
CA LEU A 277 0.44 -3.76 1.78
C LEU A 277 1.20 -5.07 1.49
N GLN A 278 2.28 -5.33 2.23
CA GLN A 278 3.06 -6.57 2.12
C GLN A 278 2.41 -7.75 2.84
N LEU A 279 1.38 -7.51 3.68
CA LEU A 279 0.65 -8.59 4.34
C LEU A 279 -0.03 -9.52 3.34
N ASP A 280 -0.41 -9.05 2.15
CA ASP A 280 -1.00 -9.90 1.10
C ASP A 280 -0.08 -11.09 0.78
N GLU A 281 1.24 -10.85 0.63
CA GLU A 281 2.21 -11.93 0.38
C GLU A 281 2.43 -12.81 1.62
N VAL A 282 2.38 -12.23 2.81
CA VAL A 282 2.50 -12.98 4.08
C VAL A 282 1.32 -13.93 4.22
N GLU A 283 0.11 -13.48 3.91
CA GLU A 283 -1.09 -14.31 3.90
C GLU A 283 -0.95 -15.52 2.95
N ASP A 284 -0.37 -15.34 1.76
CA ASP A 284 -0.12 -16.45 0.84
C ASP A 284 0.96 -17.41 1.37
N CYS A 285 2.02 -16.88 1.96
CA CYS A 285 3.11 -17.68 2.52
C CYS A 285 2.63 -18.62 3.63
N PHE A 286 1.73 -18.14 4.50
CA PHE A 286 1.27 -18.88 5.67
C PHE A 286 -0.12 -19.48 5.53
N GLN A 287 -0.82 -19.22 4.41
CA GLN A 287 -2.21 -19.62 4.19
C GLN A 287 -3.11 -19.14 5.34
N LEU A 288 -3.02 -17.84 5.65
CA LEU A 288 -3.78 -17.17 6.72
C LEU A 288 -4.40 -15.88 6.18
N CYS A 289 -5.53 -15.48 6.77
CA CYS A 289 -6.13 -14.16 6.59
C CYS A 289 -5.68 -13.26 7.74
N ILE A 290 -5.01 -12.13 7.48
CA ILE A 290 -4.46 -11.26 8.53
C ILE A 290 -5.27 -9.97 8.61
N ASN A 291 -6.26 -9.93 9.50
CA ASN A 291 -7.00 -8.70 9.74
C ASN A 291 -6.22 -7.78 10.68
N VAL A 292 -6.15 -6.50 10.35
CA VAL A 292 -5.46 -5.49 11.15
C VAL A 292 -6.47 -4.49 11.69
N TYR A 293 -6.42 -4.30 13.00
CA TYR A 293 -7.26 -3.38 13.75
C TYR A 293 -6.42 -2.27 14.35
N LYS A 294 -7.03 -1.12 14.61
CA LYS A 294 -6.47 -0.04 15.42
C LYS A 294 -7.43 0.25 16.57
N MET A 295 -6.88 0.58 17.73
CA MET A 295 -7.66 1.05 18.88
C MET A 295 -7.39 2.55 19.05
N ASP A 296 -8.44 3.35 19.12
CA ASP A 296 -8.36 4.70 19.64
C ASP A 296 -8.16 4.64 21.16
N VAL A 297 -7.06 5.20 21.66
CA VAL A 297 -6.68 5.07 23.07
C VAL A 297 -7.61 5.87 23.98
N ALA A 298 -8.16 6.97 23.48
CA ALA A 298 -9.04 7.85 24.25
C ALA A 298 -10.43 7.25 24.46
N SER A 299 -11.06 6.75 23.40
CA SER A 299 -12.41 6.15 23.44
C SER A 299 -12.41 4.64 23.66
N GLY A 300 -11.27 3.97 23.51
CA GLY A 300 -11.19 2.50 23.49
C GLY A 300 -11.77 1.87 22.21
N LYS A 301 -12.32 2.66 21.28
CA LYS A 301 -12.97 2.16 20.06
C LYS A 301 -11.98 1.40 19.18
N VAL A 302 -12.40 0.23 18.71
CA VAL A 302 -11.57 -0.65 17.86
C VAL A 302 -12.12 -0.71 16.44
N GLU A 303 -11.30 -0.28 15.49
CA GLU A 303 -11.65 -0.21 14.06
C GLU A 303 -10.80 -1.19 13.24
N CYS A 304 -11.42 -1.87 12.28
CA CYS A 304 -10.71 -2.70 11.31
C CYS A 304 -10.16 -1.81 10.19
N ILE A 305 -8.84 -1.66 10.12
CA ILE A 305 -8.17 -0.83 9.09
C ILE A 305 -7.77 -1.64 7.86
N ARG A 306 -7.57 -2.96 8.01
CA ARG A 306 -7.31 -3.90 6.92
C ARG A 306 -8.09 -5.18 7.18
N ARG A 307 -8.87 -5.61 6.20
CA ARG A 307 -9.58 -6.88 6.21
C ARG A 307 -9.09 -7.73 5.06
N SER A 308 -8.64 -8.94 5.36
CA SER A 308 -8.32 -9.92 4.33
C SER A 308 -9.60 -10.45 3.70
N ASP A 309 -9.51 -10.72 2.41
CA ASP A 309 -10.56 -11.26 1.56
C ASP A 309 -10.20 -12.65 1.02
N LYS A 310 -9.14 -13.25 1.54
CA LYS A 310 -8.77 -14.64 1.24
C LYS A 310 -9.69 -15.61 1.99
N GLY A 311 -9.75 -16.85 1.50
CA GLY A 311 -10.56 -17.92 2.09
C GLY A 311 -9.86 -18.72 3.18
N TYR A 312 -8.78 -18.18 3.77
CA TYR A 312 -7.99 -18.87 4.79
C TYR A 312 -8.51 -18.64 6.21
N GLU A 313 -7.94 -19.35 7.19
CA GLU A 313 -8.20 -19.10 8.60
C GLU A 313 -7.76 -17.68 9.00
N ALA A 314 -8.59 -16.98 9.78
CA ALA A 314 -8.35 -15.59 10.15
C ALA A 314 -7.55 -15.44 11.45
N MET A 315 -6.41 -14.74 11.33
CA MET A 315 -5.66 -14.15 12.42
C MET A 315 -5.97 -12.66 12.53
N ASN A 316 -6.14 -12.17 13.76
CA ASN A 316 -6.41 -10.76 14.03
C ASN A 316 -5.23 -10.13 14.77
N ILE A 317 -4.78 -8.97 14.29
CA ILE A 317 -3.68 -8.18 14.87
C ILE A 317 -4.20 -6.79 15.24
N LEU A 318 -3.77 -6.28 16.39
CA LEU A 318 -3.93 -4.90 16.78
C LEU A 318 -2.64 -4.15 16.42
N SER A 319 -2.75 -3.14 15.55
CA SER A 319 -1.68 -2.19 15.25
C SER A 319 -1.75 -1.02 16.24
N HIS A 320 -0.66 -0.80 16.96
CA HIS A 320 -0.49 0.37 17.82
C HIS A 320 0.91 0.93 17.62
N GLU A 321 1.00 2.19 17.17
CA GLU A 321 2.27 2.90 16.91
C GLU A 321 3.27 2.05 16.12
N ASN A 322 2.83 1.47 14.99
CA ASN A 322 3.65 0.61 14.14
C ASN A 322 4.15 -0.69 14.81
N HIS A 323 3.51 -1.13 15.90
CA HIS A 323 3.75 -2.43 16.52
C HIS A 323 2.53 -3.36 16.41
N ALA A 324 2.77 -4.63 16.10
CA ALA A 324 1.72 -5.64 16.00
C ALA A 324 1.55 -6.41 17.31
N LEU A 325 0.33 -6.37 17.86
CA LEU A 325 -0.09 -7.19 18.99
C LEU A 325 -1.08 -8.26 18.53
N TYR A 326 -1.02 -9.46 19.10
CA TYR A 326 -1.92 -10.54 18.72
C TYR A 326 -3.28 -10.39 19.42
N ILE A 327 -4.38 -10.48 18.67
CA ILE A 327 -5.74 -10.46 19.23
C ILE A 327 -6.24 -11.91 19.38
N LYS A 328 -6.48 -12.34 20.62
CA LYS A 328 -7.05 -13.67 20.93
C LYS A 328 -8.53 -13.77 20.59
N ASN A 329 -9.28 -12.70 20.83
CA ASN A 329 -10.73 -12.67 20.63
C ASN A 329 -11.16 -11.25 20.26
N ILE A 330 -11.50 -11.04 18.99
CA ILE A 330 -11.89 -9.73 18.46
C ILE A 330 -13.24 -9.26 19.00
N ASN A 331 -14.21 -10.17 19.14
CA ASN A 331 -15.55 -9.84 19.61
C ASN A 331 -15.50 -9.25 21.03
N MET A 332 -14.70 -9.88 21.92
CA MET A 332 -14.51 -9.39 23.29
C MET A 332 -13.74 -8.07 23.35
N LEU A 333 -12.77 -7.89 22.44
CA LEU A 333 -12.01 -6.66 22.36
C LEU A 333 -12.89 -5.48 21.92
N GLN A 334 -13.82 -5.71 20.99
CA GLN A 334 -14.79 -4.71 20.53
C GLN A 334 -15.89 -4.46 21.57
N SER A 335 -16.42 -5.50 22.24
CA SER A 335 -17.49 -5.32 23.23
C SER A 335 -17.05 -4.56 24.48
N ASN A 336 -15.78 -4.67 24.88
CA ASN A 336 -15.26 -3.89 26.01
C ASN A 336 -15.27 -2.38 25.71
N SER A 337 -15.08 -1.99 24.44
CA SER A 337 -15.16 -0.57 24.03
C SER A 337 -16.57 0.02 24.15
N GLU A 338 -17.61 -0.80 23.95
CA GLU A 338 -19.00 -0.37 24.13
C GLU A 338 -19.39 -0.23 25.60
N ARG A 339 -18.90 -1.13 26.47
CA ARG A 339 -19.18 -1.08 27.92
C ARG A 339 -18.55 0.12 28.61
N ASP A 340 -17.31 0.48 28.26
CA ASP A 340 -16.63 1.64 28.85
C ASP A 340 -17.30 2.96 28.41
N THR A 341 -17.93 2.98 27.22
CA THR A 341 -18.75 4.11 26.74
C THR A 341 -20.06 4.24 27.54
N ILE A 342 -20.69 3.13 27.90
CA ILE A 342 -21.93 3.11 28.71
C ILE A 342 -21.64 3.59 30.15
N ILE A 343 -20.54 3.15 30.76
CA ILE A 343 -20.17 3.57 32.12
C ILE A 343 -19.83 5.07 32.16
N ALA A 344 -19.20 5.62 31.12
CA ALA A 344 -18.94 7.06 31.02
C ALA A 344 -20.24 7.89 30.94
N TYR A 345 -21.28 7.38 30.26
CA TYR A 345 -22.60 8.02 30.20
C TYR A 345 -23.37 7.92 31.52
N GLU A 346 -23.29 6.79 32.23
CA GLU A 346 -23.98 6.62 33.52
C GLU A 346 -23.36 7.47 34.64
N VAL A 347 -22.03 7.64 34.65
CA VAL A 347 -21.35 8.52 35.62
C VAL A 347 -21.68 10.00 35.37
N PHE A 348 -21.89 10.40 34.11
CA PHE A 348 -22.27 11.79 33.78
C PHE A 348 -23.71 12.12 34.18
N HIS A 349 -24.62 11.13 34.19
CA HIS A 349 -26.02 11.34 34.57
C HIS A 349 -26.32 11.12 36.05
N GLN A 350 -25.43 10.48 36.82
CA GLN A 350 -25.55 10.38 38.28
C GLN A 350 -24.87 11.55 39.02
N GLY A 351 -24.26 12.50 38.30
CA GLY A 351 -23.58 13.69 38.83
C GLY A 351 -24.24 15.03 38.53
N CYS A 352 -25.49 15.06 38.04
CA CYS A 352 -26.29 16.27 37.84
C CYS A 352 -27.47 16.35 38.81
#